data_AF-A0A9E3U0L3-F1
#
_entry.id   AF-A0A9E3U0L3-F1
#
_cell.length_a   1.000
_cell.length_b   1.000
_cell.length_c   1.000
_cell.angle_alpha   90.00
_cell.angle_beta   90.00
_cell.angle_gamma   90.00
#
_symmetry.space_group_name_H-M   'P 1'
#
loop_
_entity.id
_entity.type
_entity.pdbx_description
1 polymer ?
#
loop_
_entity_poly.entity_id
_entity_poly.type
_entity_poly.pdbx_seq_one_letter_code
_entity_poly.pdbx_strand_id
1 'polypeptide(L)'
;KSLKPGSEEHTNLQRAMIERKSRGDAALEVMKREFERREAKLYAQTYARVRSVTATYARRNGIRVVVQHSSAELDPDEPKTVLNGIKRTIVYQDGVDITDSIIERLKQADAGGEPAL
;
A
#
# COMPACT_ATOMS: atom_id res chain seq x y z
N LYS A 1 49.96 9.69 2.65
CA LYS A 1 50.06 11.02 1.98
C LYS A 1 48.74 11.75 2.17
N SER A 2 48.69 12.69 3.10
CA SER A 2 47.53 13.55 3.37
C SER A 2 47.41 14.59 2.26
N LEU A 3 46.28 14.58 1.54
CA LEU A 3 45.96 15.60 0.53
C LEU A 3 45.85 16.96 1.24
N LYS A 4 46.69 17.93 0.86
CA LYS A 4 46.65 19.28 1.44
C LYS A 4 45.37 19.98 0.96
N PRO A 5 44.55 20.53 1.86
CA PRO A 5 43.40 21.36 1.49
C PRO A 5 43.86 22.51 0.58
N GLY A 6 43.21 22.68 -0.58
CA GLY A 6 43.55 23.72 -1.57
C GLY A 6 44.44 23.29 -2.74
N SER A 7 44.92 22.03 -2.77
CA SER A 7 45.51 21.44 -3.98
C SER A 7 44.44 21.24 -5.07
N GLU A 8 44.79 21.44 -6.35
CA GLU A 8 43.92 21.19 -7.51
C GLU A 8 43.36 19.74 -7.50
N GLU A 9 44.17 18.78 -7.06
CA GLU A 9 43.79 17.38 -6.91
C GLU A 9 42.70 17.16 -5.83
N HIS A 10 42.79 17.88 -4.70
CA HIS A 10 41.78 17.83 -3.65
C HIS A 10 40.45 18.45 -4.12
N THR A 11 40.51 19.55 -4.86
CA THR A 11 39.32 20.21 -5.42
C THR A 11 38.63 19.32 -6.46
N ASN A 12 39.41 18.65 -7.33
CA ASN A 12 38.88 17.72 -8.32
C ASN A 12 38.26 16.48 -7.67
N LEU A 13 38.89 15.91 -6.64
CA LEU A 13 38.32 14.80 -5.88
C LEU A 13 37.03 15.21 -5.15
N GLN A 14 37.00 16.39 -4.54
CA GLN A 14 35.82 16.91 -3.86
C GLN A 14 34.66 17.15 -4.82
N ARG A 15 34.92 17.71 -6.02
CA ARG A 15 33.91 17.84 -7.08
C ARG A 15 33.37 16.48 -7.51
N ALA A 16 34.24 15.50 -7.73
CA ALA A 16 33.83 14.14 -8.10
C ALA A 16 32.99 13.45 -7.00
N MET A 17 33.31 13.68 -5.72
CA MET A 17 32.51 13.17 -4.60
C MET A 17 31.14 13.83 -4.53
N ILE A 18 31.07 15.16 -4.68
CA ILE A 18 29.80 15.91 -4.69
C ILE A 18 28.93 15.45 -5.85
N GLU A 19 29.51 15.29 -7.04
CA GLU A 19 28.78 14.84 -8.22
C GLU A 19 28.24 13.42 -8.06
N ARG A 20 29.06 12.49 -7.54
CA ARG A 20 28.63 11.12 -7.23
C ARG A 20 27.50 11.09 -6.20
N LYS A 21 27.61 11.91 -5.15
CA LYS A 21 26.56 12.02 -4.12
C LYS A 21 25.27 12.55 -4.73
N SER A 22 25.34 13.65 -5.49
CA SER A 22 24.17 14.24 -6.16
C SER A 22 23.50 13.27 -7.12
N ARG A 23 24.28 12.49 -7.89
CA ARG A 23 23.74 11.43 -8.75
C ARG A 23 23.07 10.32 -7.95
N GLY A 24 23.66 9.90 -6.84
CA GLY A 24 23.08 8.91 -5.93
C GLY A 24 21.76 9.37 -5.32
N ASP A 25 21.72 10.62 -4.83
CA ASP A 25 20.53 11.22 -4.23
C ASP A 25 19.39 11.32 -5.27
N ALA A 26 19.70 11.76 -6.49
CA ALA A 26 18.74 11.81 -7.59
C ALA A 26 18.22 10.42 -7.99
N ALA A 27 19.12 9.42 -8.07
CA ALA A 27 18.73 8.04 -8.36
C ALA A 27 17.80 7.45 -7.29
N LEU A 28 18.10 7.72 -6.01
CA LEU A 28 17.26 7.30 -4.89
C LEU A 28 15.87 7.94 -4.97
N GLU A 29 15.78 9.22 -5.31
CA GLU A 29 14.51 9.92 -5.46
C GLU A 29 13.66 9.34 -6.59
N VAL A 30 14.27 9.06 -7.75
CA VAL A 30 13.59 8.40 -8.87
C VAL A 30 13.09 7.02 -8.45
N MET A 31 13.93 6.22 -7.80
CA MET A 31 13.53 4.89 -7.30
C MET A 31 12.36 4.95 -6.33
N LYS A 32 12.36 5.91 -5.38
CA LYS A 32 11.25 6.09 -4.43
C LYS A 32 9.94 6.39 -5.16
N ARG A 33 9.96 7.33 -6.10
CA ARG A 33 8.77 7.69 -6.90
C ARG A 33 8.27 6.52 -7.75
N GLU A 34 9.17 5.74 -8.33
CA GLU A 34 8.78 4.54 -9.06
C GLU A 34 8.16 3.49 -8.14
N PHE A 35 8.72 3.29 -6.95
CA PHE A 35 8.18 2.37 -5.96
C PHE A 35 6.77 2.79 -5.52
N GLU A 36 6.59 4.06 -5.14
CA GLU A 36 5.28 4.62 -4.78
C GLU A 36 4.24 4.42 -5.90
N ARG A 37 4.63 4.64 -7.17
CA ARG A 37 3.74 4.41 -8.33
C ARG A 37 3.38 2.94 -8.50
N ARG A 38 4.34 2.03 -8.34
CA ARG A 38 4.10 0.58 -8.44
C ARG A 38 3.17 0.12 -7.32
N GLU A 39 3.39 0.61 -6.10
CA GLU A 39 2.56 0.29 -4.93
C GLU A 39 1.12 0.78 -5.14
N ALA A 40 0.94 2.02 -5.58
CA ALA A 40 -0.38 2.57 -5.92
C ALA A 40 -1.09 1.75 -7.00
N LYS A 41 -0.36 1.31 -8.04
CA LYS A 41 -0.91 0.45 -9.09
C LYS A 41 -1.36 -0.91 -8.53
N LEU A 42 -0.54 -1.52 -7.67
CA LEU A 42 -0.88 -2.78 -7.01
C LEU A 42 -2.13 -2.64 -6.15
N TYR A 43 -2.22 -1.59 -5.31
CA TYR A 43 -3.41 -1.32 -4.51
C TYR A 43 -4.66 -1.16 -5.38
N ALA A 44 -4.58 -0.39 -6.47
CA ALA A 44 -5.70 -0.18 -7.37
C ALA A 44 -6.16 -1.48 -8.05
N GLN A 45 -5.22 -2.33 -8.47
CA GLN A 45 -5.52 -3.64 -9.07
C GLN A 45 -6.19 -4.58 -8.06
N THR A 46 -5.63 -4.69 -6.85
CA THR A 46 -6.22 -5.51 -5.78
C THR A 46 -7.61 -5.01 -5.41
N TYR A 47 -7.79 -3.69 -5.26
CA TYR A 47 -9.10 -3.10 -4.97
C TYR A 47 -10.14 -3.40 -6.06
N ALA A 48 -9.78 -3.24 -7.33
CA ALA A 48 -10.67 -3.54 -8.45
C ALA A 48 -11.09 -5.02 -8.46
N ARG A 49 -10.17 -5.92 -8.12
CA ARG A 49 -10.43 -7.35 -8.01
C ARG A 49 -11.38 -7.68 -6.86
N VAL A 50 -11.10 -7.18 -5.65
CA VAL A 50 -11.97 -7.36 -4.48
C VAL A 50 -13.38 -6.86 -4.79
N ARG A 51 -13.49 -5.67 -5.41
CA ARG A 51 -14.77 -5.09 -5.83
C ARG A 51 -15.53 -5.99 -6.82
N SER A 52 -14.83 -6.58 -7.80
CA SER A 52 -15.45 -7.47 -8.80
C SER A 52 -16.01 -8.75 -8.17
N VAL A 53 -15.23 -9.40 -7.29
CA VAL A 53 -15.66 -10.60 -6.57
C VAL A 53 -16.83 -10.28 -5.64
N THR A 54 -16.73 -9.17 -4.91
CA THR A 54 -17.78 -8.68 -4.01
C THR A 54 -19.09 -8.40 -4.77
N ALA A 55 -19.02 -7.70 -5.91
CA ALA A 55 -20.20 -7.41 -6.72
C ALA A 55 -20.86 -8.69 -7.26
N THR A 56 -20.06 -9.68 -7.66
CA THR A 56 -20.57 -10.97 -8.15
C THR A 56 -21.23 -11.77 -7.03
N TYR A 57 -20.63 -11.81 -5.84
CA TYR A 57 -21.22 -12.43 -4.66
C TYR A 57 -22.54 -11.75 -4.27
N ALA A 58 -22.52 -10.41 -4.20
CA ALA A 58 -23.67 -9.63 -3.77
C ALA A 58 -24.88 -9.85 -4.70
N ARG A 59 -24.68 -9.78 -6.02
CA ARG A 59 -25.75 -10.03 -7.00
C ARG A 59 -26.36 -11.43 -6.87
N ARG A 60 -25.54 -12.46 -6.64
CA ARG A 60 -26.02 -13.85 -6.52
C ARG A 60 -26.83 -14.08 -5.25
N ASN A 61 -26.56 -13.33 -4.19
CA ASN A 61 -27.22 -13.47 -2.89
C ASN A 61 -28.30 -12.40 -2.64
N GLY A 62 -28.68 -11.62 -3.67
CA GLY A 62 -29.69 -10.57 -3.52
C GLY A 62 -29.26 -9.37 -2.66
N ILE A 63 -27.96 -9.21 -2.40
CA ILE A 63 -27.41 -8.10 -1.60
C ILE A 63 -27.33 -6.87 -2.50
N ARG A 64 -28.01 -5.78 -2.10
CA ARG A 64 -28.10 -4.54 -2.90
C ARG A 64 -27.02 -3.52 -2.57
N VAL A 65 -26.55 -3.50 -1.33
CA VAL A 65 -25.52 -2.58 -0.86
C VAL A 65 -24.54 -3.37 0.01
N VAL A 66 -23.25 -3.17 -0.24
CA VAL A 66 -22.17 -3.66 0.61
C VAL A 66 -21.43 -2.42 1.12
N VAL A 67 -21.23 -2.34 2.42
CA VAL A 67 -20.54 -1.21 3.04
C VAL A 67 -19.27 -1.71 3.70
N GLN A 68 -18.18 -0.95 3.56
CA GLN A 68 -16.94 -1.25 4.26
C GLN A 68 -17.11 -0.92 5.75
N HIS A 69 -16.91 -1.92 6.60
CA HIS A 69 -16.83 -1.78 8.05
C HIS A 69 -15.40 -2.09 8.51
N SER A 70 -14.99 -1.46 9.60
CA SER A 70 -13.72 -1.76 10.28
C SER A 70 -14.03 -2.34 11.66
N SER A 71 -13.67 -3.61 11.83
CA SER A 71 -13.84 -4.36 13.08
C SER A 71 -12.69 -4.16 14.06
N ALA A 72 -11.82 -3.16 13.84
CA ALA A 72 -10.69 -2.92 14.72
C ALA A 72 -11.19 -2.61 16.15
N GLU A 73 -10.58 -3.24 17.15
CA GLU A 73 -10.88 -2.96 18.55
C GLU A 73 -10.51 -1.51 18.89
N LEU A 74 -11.34 -0.86 19.70
CA LEU A 74 -11.06 0.45 20.23
C LEU A 74 -10.33 0.26 21.55
N ASP A 75 -9.06 0.67 21.59
CA ASP A 75 -8.29 0.70 22.82
C ASP A 75 -8.47 2.06 23.49
N PRO A 76 -9.17 2.15 24.63
CA PRO A 76 -9.38 3.42 25.33
C PRO A 76 -8.09 4.06 25.82
N ASP A 77 -7.01 3.28 25.98
CA ASP A 77 -5.69 3.78 26.39
C ASP A 77 -4.86 4.30 25.20
N GLU A 78 -5.31 4.07 23.96
CA GLU A 78 -4.70 4.62 22.75
C GLU A 78 -5.60 5.69 22.09
N PRO A 79 -5.37 6.99 22.34
CA PRO A 79 -6.21 8.08 21.81
C PRO A 79 -6.42 8.04 20.29
N LYS A 80 -5.46 7.48 19.53
CA LYS A 80 -5.56 7.32 18.08
C LYS A 80 -6.63 6.32 17.68
N THR A 81 -6.77 5.19 18.38
CA THR A 81 -7.78 4.18 18.06
C THR A 81 -9.18 4.71 18.36
N VAL A 82 -9.34 5.43 19.48
CA VAL A 82 -10.58 6.11 19.87
C VAL A 82 -11.01 7.14 18.81
N LEU A 83 -10.10 8.03 18.39
CA LEU A 83 -10.38 9.02 17.35
C LEU A 83 -10.75 8.37 16.00
N ASN A 84 -10.12 7.25 15.66
CA ASN A 84 -10.47 6.48 14.47
C ASN A 84 -11.83 5.80 14.61
N GLY A 85 -12.18 5.34 15.81
CA GLY A 85 -13.50 4.80 16.16
C GLY A 85 -14.63 5.78 15.95
N ILE A 86 -14.47 7.00 16.44
CA ILE A 86 -15.47 8.07 16.32
C ILE A 86 -15.71 8.44 14.84
N LYS A 87 -14.69 8.33 13.99
CA LYS A 87 -14.80 8.64 12.56
C LYS A 87 -15.41 7.51 11.72
N ARG A 88 -15.76 6.36 12.31
CA ARG A 88 -16.33 5.24 11.55
C ARG A 88 -17.71 5.60 11.03
N THR A 89 -17.92 5.39 9.72
CA THR A 89 -19.24 5.54 9.10
C THR A 89 -20.24 4.50 9.64
N ILE A 90 -19.76 3.32 10.02
CA ILE A 90 -20.56 2.26 10.66
C ILE A 90 -20.10 2.11 12.11
N VAL A 91 -20.98 2.46 13.04
CA VAL A 91 -20.74 2.36 14.49
C VAL A 91 -21.12 0.97 15.01
N TYR A 92 -22.14 0.33 14.43
CA TYR A 92 -22.63 -0.98 14.82
C TYR A 92 -23.12 -1.75 13.60
N GLN A 93 -22.82 -3.05 13.55
CA GLN A 93 -23.47 -4.00 12.66
C GLN A 93 -23.70 -5.34 13.38
N ASP A 94 -24.83 -5.97 13.10
CA ASP A 94 -25.18 -7.35 13.49
C ASP A 94 -25.66 -8.19 12.30
N GLY A 95 -25.48 -7.64 11.10
CA GLY A 95 -25.89 -8.26 9.85
C GLY A 95 -24.89 -9.28 9.32
N VAL A 96 -25.12 -9.67 8.07
CA VAL A 96 -24.29 -10.64 7.37
C VAL A 96 -22.92 -10.03 7.04
N ASP A 97 -21.88 -10.54 7.68
CA ASP A 97 -20.49 -10.29 7.28
C ASP A 97 -20.11 -11.24 6.13
N ILE A 98 -19.74 -10.66 4.99
CA ILE A 98 -19.36 -11.41 3.79
C ILE A 98 -17.84 -11.54 3.63
N THR A 99 -17.04 -10.97 4.54
CA THR A 99 -15.57 -10.83 4.42
C THR A 99 -14.90 -12.16 4.13
N ASP A 100 -15.16 -13.17 4.95
CA ASP A 100 -14.58 -14.52 4.79
C ASP A 100 -15.01 -15.17 3.47
N SER A 101 -16.29 -15.04 3.11
CA SER A 101 -16.81 -15.53 1.83
C SER A 101 -16.12 -14.90 0.62
N ILE A 102 -15.78 -13.61 0.70
CA ILE A 102 -15.05 -12.91 -0.38
C ILE A 102 -13.58 -13.34 -0.40
N ILE A 103 -12.94 -13.51 0.76
CA ILE A 103 -11.55 -13.98 0.87
C ILE A 103 -11.40 -15.37 0.25
N GLU A 104 -12.29 -16.30 0.57
CA GLU A 104 -12.28 -17.64 -0.01
C GLU A 104 -12.42 -17.61 -1.54
N ARG A 105 -13.33 -16.77 -2.06
CA ARG A 105 -13.54 -16.62 -3.50
C ARG A 105 -12.37 -15.97 -4.22
N LEU A 106 -11.68 -15.04 -3.57
CA LEU A 106 -10.44 -14.46 -4.09
C LEU A 106 -9.37 -15.53 -4.20
N LYS A 107 -9.17 -16.32 -3.13
CA LYS A 107 -8.22 -17.45 -3.13
C LYS A 107 -8.53 -18.47 -4.23
N GLN A 108 -9.80 -18.80 -4.44
CA GLN A 108 -10.23 -19.70 -5.51
C GLN A 108 -9.99 -19.10 -6.90
N ALA A 109 -10.27 -17.81 -7.08
CA ALA A 109 -9.99 -17.10 -8.33
C ALA A 109 -8.48 -17.00 -8.62
N ASP A 110 -7.64 -16.99 -7.59
CA ASP A 110 -6.18 -17.07 -7.70
C ASP A 110 -5.70 -18.47 -8.06
N ALA A 111 -6.24 -19.50 -7.40
CA ALA A 111 -5.86 -20.89 -7.63
C ALA A 111 -6.34 -21.46 -8.98
N GLY A 112 -7.42 -20.91 -9.55
CA GLY A 112 -7.95 -21.29 -10.87
C GLY A 112 -7.29 -20.58 -12.05
N GLY A 113 -6.38 -19.65 -11.81
CA GLY A 113 -5.49 -19.10 -12.83
C GLY A 113 -4.24 -19.96 -12.92
N GLU A 114 -3.87 -20.39 -14.13
CA GLU A 114 -2.63 -21.12 -14.38
C GLU A 114 -1.44 -20.47 -13.65
N PRO A 115 -0.52 -21.28 -13.08
CA PRO A 115 0.74 -20.74 -12.58
C PRO A 115 1.47 -20.11 -13.76
N ALA A 116 1.62 -18.80 -13.72
CA ALA A 116 2.52 -18.10 -14.61
C ALA A 116 3.96 -18.46 -14.22
N LEU A 117 4.50 -19.51 -14.84
CA LEU A 117 5.93 -19.77 -15.03
C LEU A 117 6.15 -20.42 -16.39
#